data_AF-A0A3S1DC01-F1
#
_entry.id   AF-A0A3S1DC01-F1
#
_cell.length_a   1.000
_cell.length_b   1.000
_cell.length_c   1.000
_cell.angle_alpha   90.00
_cell.angle_beta   90.00
_cell.angle_gamma   90.00
#
_symmetry.space_group_name_H-M   'P 1'
#
loop_
_entity.id
_entity.type
_entity.pdbx_description
1 polymer ?
#
loop_
_entity_poly.entity_id
_entity_poly.type
_entity_poly.pdbx_seq_one_letter_code
_entity_poly.pdbx_strand_id
1 'polypeptide(L)'
;MTPLDAIEADARRPLSGTGRIAKLAAPRSARILRRNRVLAAIDRKSRSTICWVAAPAGYGKTTAVIDYLESVEAPHVWFRIDEGDQDIAR
;
A
#
# COMPACT_ATOMS: atom_id res chain seq x y z
N MET A 1 18.61 3.81 21.08
CA MET A 1 17.23 3.77 20.55
C MET A 1 17.18 4.79 19.43
N THR A 2 17.42 4.32 18.22
CA THR A 2 17.57 5.12 17.01
C THR A 2 16.19 5.58 16.55
N PRO A 3 16.04 6.73 15.86
CA PRO A 3 14.74 7.18 15.34
C PRO A 3 14.03 6.13 14.47
N LEU A 4 14.80 5.26 13.80
CA LEU A 4 14.28 4.11 13.04
C LEU A 4 13.60 3.07 13.94
N ASP A 5 14.13 2.78 15.12
CA ASP A 5 13.55 1.81 16.07
C ASP A 5 12.19 2.30 16.59
N ALA A 6 12.02 3.61 16.73
CA ALA A 6 10.77 4.23 17.17
C ALA A 6 9.69 4.20 16.07
N ILE A 7 10.08 4.41 14.80
CA ILE A 7 9.18 4.31 13.64
C ILE A 7 8.73 2.85 13.45
N GLU A 8 9.63 1.88 13.61
CA GLU A 8 9.30 0.46 13.51
C GLU A 8 8.34 0.00 14.63
N ALA A 9 8.46 0.58 15.82
CA ALA A 9 7.57 0.29 16.94
C ALA A 9 6.15 0.88 16.73
N ASP A 10 6.05 2.10 16.18
CA ASP A 10 4.76 2.76 15.90
C ASP A 10 4.04 2.11 14.71
N ALA A 11 4.77 1.69 13.67
CA ALA A 11 4.21 1.01 12.50
C ALA A 11 3.53 -0.34 12.82
N ARG A 12 3.84 -0.96 13.97
CA ARG A 12 3.21 -2.20 14.43
C ARG A 12 1.93 -2.00 15.23
N ARG A 13 1.57 -0.75 15.55
CA ARG A 13 0.33 -0.47 16.28
C ARG A 13 -0.86 -0.61 15.33
N PRO A 14 -1.83 -1.50 15.61
CA PRO A 14 -3.04 -1.55 14.80
C PRO A 14 -3.74 -0.19 14.90
N LEU A 15 -3.98 0.43 13.74
CA LEU A 15 -4.72 1.69 13.63
C LEU A 15 -6.18 1.41 14.04
N SER A 16 -6.45 1.53 15.34
CA SER A 16 -7.79 1.43 15.91
C SER A 16 -8.48 2.78 15.71
N GLY A 17 -9.18 2.94 14.58
CA GLY A 17 -9.89 4.17 14.24
C GLY A 17 -11.09 3.88 13.33
N THR A 18 -12.30 4.14 13.86
CA THR A 18 -13.63 3.86 13.27
C THR A 18 -13.99 4.76 12.07
N GLY A 19 -13.02 5.11 11.22
CA GLY A 19 -13.26 5.91 10.02
C GLY A 19 -12.08 5.85 9.05
N ARG A 20 -12.31 5.32 7.84
CA ARG A 20 -11.31 5.33 6.77
C ARG A 20 -11.12 6.76 6.27
N ILE A 21 -10.03 7.42 6.67
CA ILE A 21 -9.58 8.67 6.05
C ILE A 21 -9.37 8.39 4.56
N ALA A 22 -10.06 9.11 3.67
CA ALA A 22 -10.07 8.82 2.24
C ALA A 22 -8.66 8.78 1.61
N LYS A 23 -7.73 9.59 2.12
CA LYS A 23 -6.32 9.65 1.69
C LYS A 23 -5.50 8.41 2.07
N LEU A 24 -5.93 7.69 3.12
CA LEU A 24 -5.28 6.50 3.69
C LEU A 24 -5.98 5.19 3.30
N ALA A 25 -7.14 5.29 2.65
CA ALA A 25 -7.98 4.15 2.31
C ALA A 25 -7.64 3.59 0.94
N ALA A 26 -7.37 2.28 0.89
CA ALA A 26 -7.26 1.57 -0.38
C ALA A 26 -8.58 1.71 -1.17
N PRO A 27 -8.51 1.93 -2.49
CA PRO A 27 -9.70 1.94 -3.33
C PRO A 27 -10.46 0.63 -3.19
N ARG A 28 -11.79 0.68 -3.15
CA ARG A 28 -12.60 -0.53 -3.27
C ARG A 28 -12.55 -1.00 -4.72
N SER A 29 -12.14 -2.25 -4.93
CA SER A 29 -12.21 -2.89 -6.23
C SER A 29 -13.38 -3.86 -6.26
N ALA A 30 -14.26 -3.76 -7.25
CA ALA A 30 -15.29 -4.76 -7.47
C ALA A 30 -14.81 -5.72 -8.57
N ARG A 31 -14.58 -6.97 -8.19
CA ARG A 31 -14.22 -8.12 -9.07
C ARG A 31 -12.87 -7.97 -9.76
N ILE A 32 -11.82 -8.51 -9.14
CA ILE A 32 -10.48 -8.57 -9.72
C ILE A 32 -10.26 -9.91 -10.43
N LEU A 33 -9.77 -9.87 -11.67
CA LEU A 33 -9.22 -11.05 -12.33
C LEU A 33 -7.81 -11.32 -11.79
N ARG A 34 -7.68 -12.42 -11.03
CA ARG A 34 -6.42 -12.81 -10.38
C ARG A 34 -5.32 -13.07 -11.40
N ARG A 35 -4.16 -12.44 -11.20
CA ARG A 35 -2.97 -12.57 -12.05
C ARG A 35 -1.79 -13.15 -11.26
N ASN A 36 -1.78 -14.48 -11.09
CA ASN A 36 -0.80 -15.19 -10.25
C ASN A 36 0.67 -14.84 -10.55
N ARG A 37 1.04 -14.69 -11.84
CA ARG A 37 2.40 -14.30 -12.25
C ARG A 37 2.81 -12.93 -11.70
N VAL A 38 1.86 -12.01 -11.56
CA VAL A 38 2.11 -10.64 -11.10
C VAL A 38 2.14 -10.58 -9.59
N LEU A 39 1.25 -11.31 -8.92
CA LEU A 39 1.32 -11.50 -7.47
C LEU A 39 2.67 -12.07 -7.03
N ALA A 40 3.14 -13.12 -7.70
CA ALA A 40 4.45 -13.71 -7.40
C ALA A 40 5.61 -12.74 -7.66
N ALA A 41 5.49 -11.84 -8.64
CA ALA A 41 6.49 -10.80 -8.89
C ALA A 41 6.50 -9.73 -7.79
N ILE A 42 5.31 -9.33 -7.31
CA ILE A 42 5.16 -8.39 -6.18
C ILE A 42 5.69 -9.03 -4.90
N ASP A 43 5.30 -10.27 -4.57
CA ASP A 43 5.80 -11.02 -3.39
C ASP A 43 7.32 -11.11 -3.35
N ARG A 44 7.95 -11.40 -4.50
CA ARG A 44 9.41 -11.49 -4.56
C ARG A 44 10.07 -10.13 -4.27
N LYS A 45 9.46 -9.03 -4.72
CA LYS A 45 10.00 -7.68 -4.58
C LYS A 45 9.64 -7.01 -3.25
N SER A 46 8.53 -7.38 -2.61
CA SER A 46 8.12 -6.88 -1.29
C SER A 46 9.09 -7.28 -0.18
N ARG A 47 9.95 -8.28 -0.41
CA ARG A 47 11.06 -8.67 0.48
C ARG A 47 12.23 -7.67 0.46
N SER A 48 12.22 -6.71 -0.45
CA SER A 48 13.17 -5.60 -0.50
C SER A 48 12.61 -4.40 0.27
N THR A 49 13.46 -3.44 0.65
CA THR A 49 13.04 -2.22 1.36
C THR A 49 11.95 -1.44 0.61
N ILE A 50 11.99 -1.43 -0.73
CA ILE A 50 11.02 -0.71 -1.57
C ILE A 50 10.68 -1.55 -2.81
N CYS A 51 9.39 -1.63 -3.14
CA CYS A 51 8.88 -2.25 -4.37
C CYS A 51 8.16 -1.21 -5.24
N TRP A 52 8.66 -0.95 -6.44
CA TRP A 52 8.07 -0.02 -7.40
C TRP A 52 7.26 -0.76 -8.46
N VAL A 53 5.99 -0.39 -8.66
CA VAL A 53 5.09 -0.98 -9.66
C VAL A 53 4.82 0.01 -10.79
N ALA A 54 5.49 -0.20 -11.94
CA ALA A 54 5.36 0.63 -13.13
C ALA A 54 4.63 -0.08 -14.28
N ALA A 55 3.76 0.65 -14.96
CA ALA A 55 3.06 0.26 -16.19
C ALA A 55 2.30 1.49 -16.74
N PRO A 56 1.88 1.50 -18.03
CA PRO A 56 1.04 2.56 -18.57
C PRO A 56 -0.31 2.69 -17.86
N ALA A 57 -1.04 3.78 -18.14
CA ALA A 57 -2.40 3.98 -17.64
C ALA A 57 -3.32 2.82 -18.09
N GLY A 58 -4.26 2.43 -17.24
CA GLY A 58 -5.22 1.34 -17.55
C GLY A 58 -4.70 -0.10 -17.40
N TYR A 59 -3.40 -0.34 -17.19
CA TYR A 59 -2.84 -1.71 -17.07
C TYR A 59 -3.15 -2.43 -15.73
N GLY A 60 -3.95 -1.83 -14.87
CA GLY A 60 -4.37 -2.43 -13.59
C GLY A 60 -3.30 -2.44 -12.50
N LYS A 61 -2.40 -1.43 -12.44
CA LYS A 61 -1.37 -1.32 -11.38
C LYS A 61 -1.99 -1.33 -9.98
N THR A 62 -2.90 -0.38 -9.74
CA THR A 62 -3.65 -0.25 -8.49
C THR A 62 -4.38 -1.54 -8.17
N THR A 63 -5.04 -2.13 -9.17
CA THR A 63 -5.74 -3.40 -9.03
C THR A 63 -4.80 -4.52 -8.61
N ALA A 64 -3.62 -4.67 -9.23
CA ALA A 64 -2.64 -5.69 -8.88
C ALA A 64 -2.09 -5.55 -7.46
N VAL A 65 -1.92 -4.33 -6.96
CA VAL A 65 -1.47 -4.08 -5.58
C VAL A 65 -2.57 -4.40 -4.58
N ILE A 66 -3.82 -3.99 -4.85
CA ILE A 66 -4.98 -4.38 -4.02
C ILE A 66 -5.12 -5.91 -3.99
N ASP A 67 -5.03 -6.54 -5.16
CA ASP A 67 -5.08 -7.99 -5.34
C ASP A 67 -4.02 -8.66 -4.44
N TYR A 68 -2.78 -8.21 -4.54
CA TYR A 68 -1.68 -8.73 -3.72
C TYR A 68 -1.94 -8.56 -2.22
N LEU A 69 -2.30 -7.35 -1.76
CA LEU A 69 -2.54 -7.07 -0.35
C LEU A 69 -3.68 -7.91 0.24
N GLU A 70 -4.75 -8.13 -0.53
CA GLU A 70 -5.84 -9.04 -0.14
C GLU A 70 -5.37 -10.49 -0.05
N SER A 71 -4.45 -10.93 -0.94
CA SER A 71 -3.98 -12.32 -0.96
C SER A 71 -3.02 -12.69 0.18
N VAL A 72 -2.31 -11.70 0.73
CA VAL A 72 -1.36 -11.91 1.82
C VAL A 72 -1.94 -11.53 3.19
N GLU A 73 -3.18 -11.02 3.22
CA GLU A 73 -3.89 -10.57 4.42
C GLU A 73 -3.05 -9.64 5.33
N ALA A 74 -2.12 -8.89 4.74
CA ALA A 74 -1.18 -8.07 5.48
C ALA A 74 -1.86 -6.77 5.95
N PRO A 75 -1.65 -6.35 7.22
CA PRO A 75 -1.97 -5.01 7.65
C PRO A 75 -1.26 -3.99 6.75
N HIS A 76 -2.01 -3.03 6.21
CA HIS A 76 -1.46 -2.04 5.29
C HIS A 76 -2.19 -0.70 5.40
N VAL A 77 -1.48 0.36 4.99
CA VAL A 77 -2.01 1.70 4.79
C VAL A 77 -1.88 2.05 3.32
N TRP A 78 -2.90 2.68 2.73
CA TRP A 78 -2.86 3.13 1.35
C TRP A 78 -2.72 4.64 1.29
N PHE A 79 -1.51 5.15 1.09
CA PHE A 79 -1.30 6.60 0.98
C PHE A 79 -1.46 7.07 -0.47
N ARG A 80 -2.44 7.93 -0.72
CA ARG A 80 -2.57 8.63 -2.01
C ARG A 80 -1.78 9.93 -1.94
N ILE A 81 -0.70 9.99 -2.72
CA ILE A 81 0.11 11.20 -2.87
C ILE A 81 -0.61 12.16 -3.81
N ASP A 82 -0.79 13.40 -3.38
CA ASP A 82 -1.32 14.51 -4.18
C ASP A 82 -0.44 15.77 -4.02
N GLU A 83 -0.75 16.82 -4.79
CA GLU A 83 0.03 18.08 -4.78
C GLU A 83 0.08 18.75 -3.39
N GLY A 84 -0.92 18.50 -2.55
CA GLY A 84 -0.98 19.06 -1.20
C GLY A 84 0.05 18.46 -0.24
N ASP A 85 0.62 17.30 -0.54
CA ASP A 85 1.63 16.64 0.31
C ASP A 85 3.02 17.30 0.27
N GLN A 86 3.19 18.34 -0.56
CA GLN A 86 4.43 19.11 -0.61
C GLN A 86 4.51 20.18 0.49
N ASP A 87 3.39 20.51 1.13
CA ASP A 87 3.33 21.54 2.17
C ASP A 87 3.48 20.91 3.57
N ILE A 88 4.66 21.05 4.17
CA ILE A 88 4.97 20.54 5.52
C ILE A 88 4.18 21.29 6.61
N ALA A 89 3.67 22.50 6.32
CA ALA A 89 3.01 23.36 7.29
C ALA A 89 1.47 23.17 7.35
N ARG A 90 0.92 22.18 6.63
CA ARG A 90 -0.52 21.98 6.49
C ARG A 90 -1.02 20.61 6.93
#